data_AF-A0A521NFF2-F1
#
_entry.id   AF-A0A521NFF2-F1
#
_cell.length_a   1.000
_cell.length_b   1.000
_cell.length_c   1.000
_cell.angle_alpha   90.00
_cell.angle_beta   90.00
_cell.angle_gamma   90.00
#
_symmetry.space_group_name_H-M   'P 1'
#
loop_
_entity.id
_entity.type
_entity.pdbx_description
1 polymer ?
#
loop_
_entity_poly.entity_id
_entity_poly.type
_entity_poly.pdbx_seq_one_letter_code
_entity_poly.pdbx_strand_id
1 'polypeptide(L)'
;MKFSPFPFSITDFADITPEIKPGITGRAEWRTFFRDEVRIRQVTYSPEYLADHWCSKGHIIYCIEGAMETELANGSKHILQKGLIYTVGDDSDAHRTYSKEGCVLLIVD
;
A
#
# COMPACT_ATOMS: atom_id res chain seq x y z
N MET A 1 -7.05 -21.30 -0.55
CA MET A 1 -6.24 -20.74 -1.65
C MET A 1 -4.92 -21.50 -1.71
N LYS A 2 -4.44 -21.81 -2.91
CA LYS A 2 -3.12 -22.45 -3.12
C LYS A 2 -2.38 -21.57 -4.12
N PHE A 3 -1.14 -21.18 -3.80
CA PHE A 3 -0.30 -20.44 -4.75
C PHE A 3 0.15 -21.36 -5.88
N SER A 4 0.25 -20.80 -7.09
CA SER A 4 0.95 -21.45 -8.20
C SER A 4 2.41 -21.71 -7.83
N PRO A 5 3.05 -22.76 -8.40
CA PRO A 5 4.43 -23.08 -8.08
C PRO A 5 5.37 -21.97 -8.58
N PHE A 6 6.06 -21.32 -7.66
CA PHE A 6 7.20 -20.44 -7.93
C PHE A 6 8.40 -20.85 -7.05
N PRO A 7 9.66 -20.64 -7.51
CA PRO A 7 10.83 -21.03 -6.74
C PRO A 7 10.95 -20.20 -5.45
N PHE A 8 11.54 -20.83 -4.42
CA PHE A 8 11.94 -20.11 -3.22
C PHE A 8 12.90 -18.96 -3.57
N SER A 9 12.71 -17.82 -2.93
CA SER A 9 13.55 -16.63 -3.11
C SER A 9 13.50 -15.75 -1.87
N ILE A 10 14.59 -15.03 -1.63
CA ILE A 10 14.66 -13.91 -0.70
C ILE A 10 14.75 -12.66 -1.56
N THR A 11 14.00 -11.62 -1.23
CA THR A 11 13.99 -10.37 -1.99
C THR A 11 14.27 -9.23 -1.02
N ASP A 12 15.33 -8.48 -1.29
CA ASP A 12 15.56 -7.19 -0.67
C ASP A 12 14.88 -6.12 -1.55
N PHE A 13 14.03 -5.30 -0.96
CA PHE A 13 13.41 -4.18 -1.69
C PHE A 13 14.46 -3.14 -2.10
N ALA A 14 15.58 -3.01 -1.39
CA ALA A 14 16.64 -2.09 -1.75
C ALA A 14 17.19 -2.32 -3.17
N ASP A 15 17.14 -3.57 -3.66
CA ASP A 15 17.59 -3.96 -5.01
C ASP A 15 16.58 -3.64 -6.11
N ILE A 16 15.36 -3.22 -5.76
CA ILE A 16 14.30 -2.91 -6.73
C ILE A 16 14.29 -1.42 -7.03
N THR A 17 14.41 -1.07 -8.32
CA THR A 17 14.32 0.30 -8.79
C THR A 17 12.95 0.90 -8.42
N PRO A 18 12.92 2.03 -7.70
CA PRO A 18 11.67 2.66 -7.32
C PRO A 18 11.00 3.36 -8.50
N GLU A 19 9.67 3.32 -8.53
CA GLU A 19 8.83 4.14 -9.39
C GLU A 19 8.12 5.21 -8.55
N ILE A 20 8.17 6.47 -9.00
CA ILE A 20 7.49 7.58 -8.32
C ILE A 20 6.09 7.77 -8.91
N LYS A 21 5.08 7.75 -8.04
CA LYS A 21 3.69 8.06 -8.36
C LYS A 21 3.28 9.36 -7.66
N PRO A 22 2.89 10.41 -8.39
CA PRO A 22 2.39 11.63 -7.75
C PRO A 22 1.05 11.36 -7.05
N GLY A 23 0.80 12.06 -5.94
CA GLY A 23 -0.55 12.21 -5.38
C GLY A 23 -1.17 13.54 -5.81
N ILE A 24 -2.32 13.91 -5.22
CA ILE A 24 -2.79 15.30 -5.25
C ILE A 24 -1.78 16.20 -4.54
N THR A 25 -1.27 15.73 -3.41
CA THR A 25 -0.15 16.30 -2.68
C THR A 25 0.86 15.20 -2.37
N GLY A 26 2.13 15.58 -2.25
CA GLY A 26 3.20 14.63 -2.02
C GLY A 26 3.39 13.61 -3.14
N ARG A 27 4.06 12.50 -2.82
CA ARG A 27 4.32 11.40 -3.74
C ARG A 27 4.40 10.06 -3.02
N ALA A 28 4.14 9.00 -3.76
CA ALA A 28 4.43 7.64 -3.37
C ALA A 28 5.62 7.10 -4.15
N GLU A 29 6.52 6.40 -3.47
CA GLU A 29 7.64 5.69 -4.07
C GLU A 29 7.39 4.19 -3.97
N TRP A 30 7.31 3.51 -5.11
CA TRP A 30 6.89 2.12 -5.21
C TRP A 30 8.07 1.24 -5.60
N ARG A 31 8.33 0.20 -4.80
CA ARG A 31 9.22 -0.90 -5.16
C ARG A 31 8.37 -2.15 -5.28
N THR A 32 8.17 -2.62 -6.51
CA THR A 32 7.19 -3.65 -6.84
C THR A 32 7.85 -4.86 -7.47
N PHE A 33 7.42 -6.04 -7.06
CA PHE A 33 7.69 -7.28 -7.78
C PHE A 33 6.44 -8.17 -7.76
N PHE A 34 6.48 -9.23 -8.56
CA PHE A 34 5.38 -10.19 -8.66
C PHE A 34 5.84 -11.59 -8.26
N ARG A 35 4.90 -12.35 -7.70
CA ARG A 35 4.99 -13.81 -7.56
C ARG A 35 3.71 -14.38 -8.13
N ASP A 36 3.81 -14.92 -9.33
CA ASP A 36 2.64 -15.30 -10.13
C ASP A 36 1.70 -14.09 -10.31
N GLU A 37 0.42 -14.22 -9.98
CA GLU A 37 -0.57 -13.14 -10.07
C GLU A 37 -0.55 -12.20 -8.85
N VAL A 38 0.25 -12.50 -7.82
CA VAL A 38 0.32 -11.70 -6.60
C VAL A 38 1.32 -10.58 -6.77
N ARG A 39 0.86 -9.34 -6.62
CA ARG A 39 1.70 -8.14 -6.62
C ARG A 39 2.12 -7.82 -5.20
N ILE A 40 3.43 -7.73 -4.98
CA ILE A 40 4.02 -7.45 -3.66
C ILE A 40 4.85 -6.17 -3.77
N ARG A 41 4.59 -5.22 -2.87
CA ARG A 41 5.14 -3.87 -2.99
C ARG A 41 5.57 -3.31 -1.64
N GLN A 42 6.73 -2.69 -1.58
CA GLN A 42 7.02 -1.71 -0.56
C GLN A 42 6.68 -0.32 -1.11
N VAL A 43 5.87 0.41 -0.37
CA VAL A 43 5.45 1.76 -0.74
C VAL A 43 5.84 2.74 0.36
N THR A 44 6.55 3.79 -0.02
CA THR A 44 6.86 4.91 0.87
C THR A 44 6.03 6.11 0.46
N TYR A 45 5.24 6.65 1.37
CA TYR A 45 4.56 7.93 1.20
C TYR A 45 5.39 9.05 1.78
N SER A 46 5.52 10.15 1.03
CA SER A 46 6.08 11.39 1.57
C SER A 46 5.15 12.00 2.64
N PRO A 47 5.66 12.91 3.47
CA PRO A 47 4.80 13.80 4.24
C PRO A 47 3.77 14.49 3.35
N GLU A 48 2.60 14.73 3.92
CA GLU A 48 1.42 15.31 3.28
C GLU A 48 0.97 14.58 2.01
N TYR A 49 1.28 13.29 1.85
CA TYR A 49 0.81 12.52 0.71
C TYR A 49 -0.72 12.37 0.75
N LEU A 50 -1.39 12.72 -0.34
CA LEU A 50 -2.82 12.46 -0.57
C LEU A 50 -2.98 11.71 -1.89
N ALA A 51 -3.56 10.52 -1.85
CA ALA A 51 -3.84 9.74 -3.05
C ALA A 51 -4.76 10.52 -4.02
N ASP A 52 -4.46 10.42 -5.31
CA ASP A 52 -5.17 11.10 -6.41
C ASP A 52 -6.43 10.38 -6.90
N HIS A 53 -6.73 9.22 -6.32
CA HIS A 53 -7.89 8.43 -6.66
C HIS A 53 -8.48 7.73 -5.43
N TRP A 54 -9.74 7.35 -5.58
CA TRP A 54 -10.37 6.32 -4.76
C TRP A 54 -10.03 4.95 -5.34
N CYS A 55 -9.63 4.02 -4.48
CA CYS A 55 -9.32 2.64 -4.85
C CYS A 55 -10.45 1.72 -4.41
N SER A 56 -10.91 0.86 -5.33
CA SER A 56 -11.85 -0.23 -5.02
C SER A 56 -11.19 -1.62 -5.07
N LYS A 57 -9.88 -1.68 -5.33
CA LYS A 57 -9.13 -2.94 -5.33
C LYS A 57 -8.97 -3.43 -3.89
N GLY A 58 -9.00 -4.75 -3.72
CA GLY A 58 -8.62 -5.40 -2.49
C GLY A 58 -7.15 -5.19 -2.18
N HIS A 59 -6.83 -5.07 -0.89
CA HIS A 59 -5.47 -4.94 -0.41
C HIS A 59 -5.29 -5.65 0.92
N ILE A 60 -4.08 -6.18 1.13
CA ILE A 60 -3.54 -6.47 2.46
C ILE A 60 -2.37 -5.52 2.65
N ILE A 61 -2.45 -4.63 3.62
CA ILE A 61 -1.40 -3.65 3.87
C ILE A 61 -0.95 -3.70 5.31
N TYR A 62 0.35 -3.86 5.49
CA TYR A 62 1.03 -3.79 6.77
C TYR A 62 1.84 -2.49 6.86
N CYS A 63 1.67 -1.75 7.96
CA CYS A 63 2.44 -0.53 8.19
C CYS A 63 3.76 -0.85 8.89
N ILE A 64 4.86 -0.70 8.17
CA ILE A 64 6.22 -0.94 8.65
C ILE A 64 6.67 0.23 9.51
N GLU A 65 6.43 1.46 9.06
CA GLU A 65 6.81 2.71 9.74
C GLU A 65 5.80 3.83 9.48
N GLY A 66 5.74 4.80 10.40
CA GLY A 66 4.84 5.95 10.30
C GLY A 66 3.37 5.59 10.50
N ALA A 67 2.50 6.38 9.87
CA ALA A 67 1.06 6.15 9.89
C ALA A 67 0.38 6.78 8.66
N MET A 68 -0.83 6.31 8.37
CA MET A 68 -1.73 6.91 7.39
C MET A 68 -3.18 6.85 7.87
N GLU A 69 -3.98 7.77 7.37
CA GLU A 69 -5.43 7.77 7.50
C GLU A 69 -6.04 7.22 6.20
N THR A 70 -6.93 6.25 6.34
CA THR A 70 -7.74 5.70 5.26
C THR A 70 -9.17 6.20 5.42
N GLU A 71 -9.63 6.99 4.45
CA GLU A 71 -11.00 7.45 4.32
C GLU A 71 -11.77 6.45 3.46
N LEU A 72 -12.90 5.95 3.96
CA LEU A 72 -13.81 5.08 3.21
C LEU A 72 -14.92 5.91 2.55
N ALA A 73 -15.54 5.40 1.50
CA ALA A 73 -16.58 6.11 0.75
C ALA A 73 -17.81 6.49 1.60
N ASN A 74 -18.05 5.79 2.71
CA ASN A 74 -19.09 6.12 3.68
C ASN A 74 -18.71 7.30 4.61
N GLY A 75 -17.53 7.90 4.43
CA GLY A 75 -17.01 9.02 5.22
C GLY A 75 -16.30 8.63 6.51
N SER A 76 -16.25 7.34 6.87
CA SER A 76 -15.48 6.88 8.03
C SER A 76 -13.98 6.96 7.76
N LYS A 77 -13.21 7.25 8.82
CA LYS A 77 -11.76 7.42 8.77
C LYS A 77 -11.10 6.50 9.78
N HIS A 78 -10.08 5.78 9.33
CA HIS A 78 -9.38 4.78 10.12
C HIS A 78 -7.88 5.06 10.05
N ILE A 79 -7.19 4.95 11.18
CA ILE A 79 -5.74 5.15 11.24
C ILE A 79 -5.06 3.79 11.16
N LEU A 80 -4.20 3.63 10.17
CA LEU A 80 -3.22 2.55 10.11
C LEU A 80 -1.86 3.10 10.55
N GLN A 81 -1.32 2.58 11.65
CA GLN A 81 -0.02 2.97 12.19
C GLN A 81 0.92 1.77 12.29
N LYS A 82 2.21 2.04 12.52
CA LYS A 82 3.26 1.02 12.66
C LYS A 82 2.81 -0.21 13.45
N GLY A 83 3.02 -1.39 12.85
CA GLY A 83 2.69 -2.68 13.45
C GLY A 83 1.25 -3.14 13.22
N LEU A 84 0.38 -2.29 12.67
CA LEU A 84 -0.99 -2.66 12.30
C LEU A 84 -1.07 -3.12 10.84
N ILE A 85 -2.13 -3.89 10.57
CA ILE A 85 -2.51 -4.38 9.25
C ILE A 85 -3.93 -3.92 8.95
N TYR A 86 -4.21 -3.52 7.71
CA TYR A 86 -5.59 -3.43 7.21
C TYR A 86 -5.77 -4.33 5.99
N THR A 87 -6.98 -4.84 5.88
CA THR A 87 -7.38 -5.74 4.80
C THR A 87 -8.71 -5.28 4.25
N VAL A 88 -8.83 -5.23 2.93
CA VAL A 88 -10.08 -4.94 2.22
C VAL A 88 -10.17 -5.85 1.01
N GLY A 89 -11.38 -6.30 0.67
CA GLY A 89 -11.63 -7.09 -0.53
C GLY A 89 -11.91 -6.22 -1.75
N ASP A 90 -11.78 -6.80 -2.94
CA ASP A 90 -12.19 -6.14 -4.18
C ASP A 90 -13.67 -5.73 -4.12
N ASP A 91 -13.98 -4.54 -4.62
CA ASP A 91 -15.32 -3.97 -4.74
C ASP A 91 -16.13 -3.89 -3.43
N SER A 92 -15.46 -3.93 -2.27
CA SER A 92 -16.09 -3.82 -0.94
C SER A 92 -16.18 -2.36 -0.49
N ASP A 93 -15.06 -1.82 0.00
CA ASP A 93 -15.00 -0.50 0.62
C ASP A 93 -14.02 0.38 -0.17
N ALA A 94 -14.58 1.17 -1.09
CA ALA A 94 -13.78 2.14 -1.83
C ALA A 94 -13.11 3.11 -0.84
N HIS A 95 -11.81 3.30 -1.00
CA HIS A 95 -11.00 3.98 0.01
C HIS A 95 -9.96 4.92 -0.62
N ARG A 96 -9.56 5.93 0.14
CA ARG A 96 -8.52 6.88 -0.24
C ARG A 96 -7.61 7.13 0.95
N THR A 97 -6.33 7.29 0.67
CA THR A 97 -5.31 7.39 1.71
C THR A 97 -4.68 8.77 1.78
N TYR A 98 -4.45 9.21 3.01
CA TYR A 98 -3.65 10.39 3.34
C TYR A 98 -2.58 10.03 4.38
N SER A 99 -1.39 10.59 4.29
CA SER A 99 -0.37 10.49 5.33
C SER A 99 0.23 11.85 5.62
N LYS A 100 0.10 12.27 6.88
CA LYS A 100 0.59 13.56 7.36
C LYS A 100 2.12 13.59 7.42
N GLU A 101 2.72 12.66 8.16
CA GLU A 101 4.17 12.63 8.38
C GLU A 101 4.91 11.68 7.42
N GLY A 102 4.18 11.03 6.51
CA GLY A 102 4.69 9.94 5.67
C GLY A 102 4.65 8.59 6.39
N CYS A 103 4.81 7.52 5.60
CA CYS A 103 4.85 6.16 6.12
C CYS A 103 5.53 5.20 5.14
N VAL A 104 5.88 4.00 5.64
CA VAL A 104 6.38 2.88 4.85
C VAL A 104 5.44 1.70 5.02
N LEU A 105 5.00 1.14 3.91
CA LEU A 105 3.96 0.11 3.84
C LEU A 105 4.46 -1.10 3.06
N LEU A 106 4.07 -2.28 3.49
CA LEU A 106 4.05 -3.48 2.66
C LEU A 106 2.63 -3.68 2.14
N ILE A 107 2.47 -3.80 0.83
CA ILE A 107 1.18 -3.97 0.16
C ILE A 107 1.20 -5.27 -0.63
N VAL A 108 0.18 -6.09 -0.44
CA VAL A 108 -0.10 -7.30 -1.23
C VAL A 108 -1.49 -7.17 -1.82
N ASP A 109 -1.58 -7.26 -3.16
CA ASP A 109 -2.82 -7.17 -3.91
C ASP A 109 -2.71 -7.86 -5.28
#